data_AF-K1Q9E9-F1
#
_entry.id   AF-K1Q9E9-F1
#
_cell.length_a   1.000
_cell.length_b   1.000
_cell.length_c   1.000
_cell.angle_alpha   90.00
_cell.angle_beta   90.00
_cell.angle_gamma   90.00
#
_symmetry.space_group_name_H-M   'P 1'
#
loop_
_entity.id
_entity.type
_entity.pdbx_description
1 polymer ?
#
loop_
_entity_poly.entity_id
_entity_poly.type
_entity_poly.pdbx_seq_one_letter_code
_entity_poly.pdbx_strand_id
1 'polypeptide(L)'
;MVVPGLRTLPGLNTMSTTFSLLCMQLTYMFANAVEKSSLFCTVIGILLHYFWLSLCCCLFTCSLHMCRSFSDRRGYSHIHTNIKFIFGRYVIYCYITPIFIITTNIILTYYIQNKIGYGTTLCFVEDFVQNLATFIAPLLITCVVNIVMFTITVTNINSVKHIEKSKKDKSELVIFLKLFSLTGIVWIFQIVDGVLNISAFSFVATLLTSSQGTIIFLSFASSSRILNYLRSKRENKGKKEINYSKQTTRKGSGTSPLDLTKSTQAQGSSITI
;
A
#
# COMPACT_ATOMS: atom_id res chain seq x y z
N MET A 1 8.84 9.46 7.51
CA MET A 1 8.02 10.68 7.24
C MET A 1 6.76 10.27 6.48
N VAL A 2 5.66 9.93 7.18
CA VAL A 2 4.42 9.45 6.55
C VAL A 2 3.48 10.63 6.33
N VAL A 3 3.07 10.86 5.08
CA VAL A 3 2.22 12.01 4.69
C VAL A 3 0.86 11.92 5.39
N PRO A 4 0.38 12.99 6.08
CA PRO A 4 -0.91 12.99 6.80
C PRO A 4 -2.12 12.60 5.93
N GLY A 5 -2.00 12.79 4.61
CA GLY A 5 -3.01 12.40 3.62
C GLY A 5 -3.17 10.89 3.42
N LEU A 6 -2.24 10.05 3.89
CA LEU A 6 -2.32 8.59 3.79
C LEU A 6 -2.93 7.92 5.02
N ARG A 7 -3.35 8.67 6.05
CA ARG A 7 -4.04 8.14 7.25
C ARG A 7 -5.51 7.77 7.00
N THR A 8 -5.91 7.63 5.74
CA THR A 8 -7.21 7.08 5.39
C THR A 8 -7.16 5.55 5.53
N LEU A 9 -8.28 4.95 5.88
CA LEU A 9 -8.39 3.49 6.02
C LEU A 9 -7.90 2.72 4.77
N PRO A 10 -8.19 3.19 3.53
CA PRO A 10 -7.62 2.59 2.32
C PRO A 10 -6.10 2.73 2.17
N GLY A 11 -5.52 3.87 2.58
CA GLY A 11 -4.08 4.09 2.55
C GLY A 11 -3.34 3.14 3.49
N LEU A 12 -3.86 2.99 4.70
CA LEU A 12 -3.35 2.04 5.69
C LEU A 12 -3.44 0.58 5.21
N ASN A 13 -4.56 0.19 4.60
CA ASN A 13 -4.73 -1.17 4.08
C ASN A 13 -3.80 -1.47 2.89
N THR A 14 -3.54 -0.47 2.06
CA THR A 14 -2.57 -0.59 0.96
C THR A 14 -1.15 -0.73 1.51
N MET A 15 -0.79 -0.02 2.58
CA MET A 15 0.52 -0.22 3.22
C MET A 15 0.69 -1.66 3.72
N SER A 16 -0.34 -2.21 4.37
CA SER A 16 -0.33 -3.61 4.83
C SER A 16 -0.18 -4.59 3.65
N THR A 17 -0.95 -4.37 2.58
CA THR A 17 -0.88 -5.17 1.35
C THR A 17 0.51 -5.13 0.72
N THR A 18 1.11 -3.94 0.64
CA THR A 18 2.46 -3.73 0.08
C THR A 18 3.52 -4.42 0.93
N PHE A 19 3.38 -4.37 2.26
CA PHE A 19 4.27 -5.05 3.19
C PHE A 19 4.20 -6.58 3.01
N SER A 20 3.00 -7.15 2.99
CA SER A 20 2.83 -8.59 2.75
C SER A 20 3.38 -9.02 1.38
N LEU A 21 3.17 -8.21 0.33
CA LEU A 21 3.73 -8.43 -1.00
C LEU A 21 5.26 -8.42 -0.98
N LEU A 22 5.89 -7.46 -0.30
CA LEU A 22 7.34 -7.38 -0.18
C LEU A 22 7.90 -8.62 0.52
N CYS A 23 7.32 -9.01 1.66
CA CYS A 23 7.76 -10.19 2.41
C CYS A 23 7.57 -11.48 1.60
N MET A 24 6.46 -11.60 0.87
CA MET A 24 6.21 -12.70 -0.05
C MET A 24 7.28 -12.79 -1.14
N GLN A 25 7.66 -11.66 -1.76
CA GLN A 25 8.70 -11.66 -2.79
C GLN A 25 10.09 -11.99 -2.24
N LEU A 26 10.43 -11.46 -1.06
CA LEU A 26 11.70 -11.78 -0.41
C LEU A 26 11.77 -13.28 -0.09
N THR A 27 10.72 -13.83 0.52
CA THR A 27 10.66 -15.26 0.84
C THR A 27 10.65 -16.14 -0.41
N TYR A 28 10.00 -15.72 -1.50
CA TYR A 28 10.06 -16.41 -2.79
C TYR A 28 11.48 -16.45 -3.38
N MET A 29 12.22 -15.34 -3.30
CA MET A 29 13.61 -15.30 -3.74
C MET A 29 14.49 -16.24 -2.91
N PHE A 30 14.34 -16.25 -1.58
CA PHE A 30 15.06 -17.20 -0.72
C PHE A 30 14.65 -18.65 -0.99
N ALA A 31 13.37 -18.92 -1.23
CA ALA A 31 12.87 -20.26 -1.54
C ALA A 31 13.54 -20.87 -2.78
N ASN A 32 13.87 -20.04 -3.77
CA ASN A 32 14.56 -20.47 -4.99
C ASN A 32 16.09 -20.49 -4.87
N ALA A 33 16.67 -19.86 -3.85
CA ALA A 33 18.12 -19.80 -3.64
C ALA A 33 18.64 -20.88 -2.68
N VAL A 34 17.78 -21.43 -1.82
CA VAL A 34 18.14 -22.42 -0.79
C VAL A 34 18.11 -23.84 -1.36
N GLU A 35 18.98 -24.71 -0.84
CA GLU A 35 19.00 -26.13 -1.18
C GLU A 35 17.69 -26.83 -0.73
N LYS A 36 17.14 -27.64 -1.63
CA LYS A 36 15.93 -28.45 -1.40
C LYS A 36 16.18 -29.52 -0.33
N SER A 37 15.12 -30.05 0.28
CA SER A 37 15.22 -31.04 1.37
C SER A 37 15.94 -30.56 2.64
N SER A 38 16.22 -29.26 2.76
CA SER A 38 16.83 -28.69 3.97
C SER A 38 15.77 -28.14 4.93
N LEU A 39 16.09 -28.09 6.22
CA LEU A 39 15.21 -27.45 7.21
C LEU A 39 14.94 -25.97 6.86
N PHE A 40 15.92 -25.29 6.28
CA PHE A 40 15.76 -23.92 5.80
C PHE A 40 14.71 -23.80 4.68
N CYS A 41 14.70 -24.75 3.74
CA CYS A 41 13.70 -24.82 2.67
C CYS A 41 12.27 -25.00 3.23
N THR A 42 12.10 -25.86 4.23
CA THR A 42 10.81 -26.03 4.92
C THR A 42 10.36 -24.74 5.61
N VAL A 43 11.24 -24.09 6.38
CA VAL A 43 10.90 -22.83 7.09
C VAL A 43 10.56 -21.71 6.12
N ILE A 44 11.37 -21.52 5.07
CA ILE A 44 11.12 -20.51 4.05
C ILE A 44 9.83 -20.81 3.27
N GLY A 45 9.54 -22.08 2.97
CA GLY A 45 8.30 -22.47 2.29
C GLY A 45 7.05 -22.17 3.12
N ILE A 46 7.10 -22.40 4.44
CA ILE A 46 6.02 -22.03 5.36
C ILE A 46 5.84 -20.51 5.40
N LEU A 47 6.93 -19.75 5.50
CA LEU A 47 6.89 -18.28 5.49
C LEU A 47 6.34 -17.73 4.16
N LEU A 48 6.77 -18.29 3.04
CA LEU A 48 6.28 -17.94 1.71
C LEU A 48 4.77 -18.14 1.64
N HIS A 49 4.27 -19.32 2.03
CA HIS A 49 2.85 -19.61 2.05
C HIS A 49 2.06 -18.68 2.99
N TYR A 50 2.63 -18.34 4.14
CA TYR A 50 2.05 -17.38 5.09
C TYR A 50 1.86 -15.99 4.48
N PHE A 51 2.91 -15.43 3.85
CA PHE A 51 2.81 -14.10 3.27
C PHE A 51 1.87 -14.07 2.06
N TRP A 52 1.79 -15.15 1.30
CA TRP A 52 0.79 -15.34 0.24
C TRP A 52 -0.65 -15.27 0.77
N LEU A 53 -0.95 -16.04 1.81
CA LEU A 53 -2.27 -16.04 2.45
C LEU A 53 -2.59 -14.69 3.08
N SER A 54 -1.61 -14.05 3.72
CA SER A 54 -1.75 -12.71 4.29
C SER A 54 -2.07 -11.68 3.21
N LEU A 55 -1.39 -11.74 2.05
CA LEU A 55 -1.67 -10.88 0.92
C LEU A 55 -3.11 -11.07 0.40
N CYS A 56 -3.57 -12.32 0.28
CA CYS A 56 -4.94 -12.63 -0.10
C CYS A 56 -5.95 -12.04 0.90
N CYS A 57 -5.74 -12.25 2.20
CA CYS A 57 -6.62 -11.72 3.25
C CYS A 57 -6.66 -10.18 3.26
N CYS A 58 -5.50 -9.53 3.08
CA CYS A 58 -5.41 -8.08 2.96
C CYS A 58 -6.25 -7.58 1.78
N LEU A 59 -6.10 -8.19 0.60
CA LEU A 59 -6.82 -7.81 -0.61
C LEU A 59 -8.32 -8.05 -0.50
N PHE A 60 -8.73 -9.20 0.03
CA PHE A 60 -10.14 -9.51 0.30
C PHE A 60 -10.76 -8.47 1.24
N THR A 61 -10.07 -8.15 2.34
CA THR A 61 -10.53 -7.13 3.29
C THR A 61 -10.57 -5.73 2.67
N CYS A 62 -9.59 -5.39 1.83
CA CYS A 62 -9.59 -4.15 1.04
C CYS A 62 -10.86 -4.05 0.19
N SER A 63 -11.17 -5.09 -0.58
CA SER A 63 -12.31 -5.13 -1.49
C SER A 63 -13.64 -5.06 -0.73
N LEU A 64 -13.79 -5.82 0.36
CA LEU A 64 -14.98 -5.78 1.21
C LEU A 64 -15.21 -4.40 1.84
N HIS A 65 -14.15 -3.76 2.34
CA HIS A 65 -14.26 -2.42 2.91
C HIS A 65 -14.71 -1.40 1.85
N MET A 66 -14.16 -1.51 0.64
CA MET A 66 -14.61 -0.67 -0.48
C MET A 66 -16.08 -0.92 -0.80
N CYS A 67 -16.51 -2.18 -0.95
CA CYS A 67 -17.93 -2.54 -1.17
C CYS A 67 -18.85 -1.84 -0.16
N ARG A 68 -18.54 -1.96 1.14
CA ARG A 68 -19.33 -1.35 2.21
C ARG A 68 -19.35 0.17 2.12
N SER A 69 -18.19 0.79 1.89
CA SER A 69 -18.10 2.24 1.71
C SER A 69 -18.95 2.75 0.55
N PHE A 70 -19.16 1.94 -0.50
CA PHE A 70 -20.08 2.28 -1.59
C PHE A 70 -21.55 2.13 -1.21
N SER A 71 -21.91 1.06 -0.51
CA SER A 71 -23.29 0.81 -0.07
C SER A 71 -23.77 1.82 0.98
N ASP A 72 -22.93 2.11 1.98
CA ASP A 72 -23.28 3.04 3.07
C ASP A 72 -23.47 4.49 2.56
N ARG A 73 -22.72 4.87 1.52
CA ARG A 73 -22.87 6.17 0.85
C ARG A 73 -24.19 6.33 0.09
N ARG A 74 -25.04 5.29 0.03
CA ARG A 74 -26.38 5.33 -0.55
C ARG A 74 -27.48 5.46 0.51
N GLY A 75 -27.18 5.40 1.82
CA GLY A 75 -28.22 5.20 2.83
C GLY A 75 -28.11 5.85 4.21
N TYR A 76 -26.95 6.15 4.82
CA TYR A 76 -26.99 6.64 6.22
C TYR A 76 -25.77 7.46 6.69
N SER A 77 -26.04 8.25 7.73
CA SER A 77 -25.19 9.23 8.41
C SER A 77 -23.76 8.76 8.71
N HIS A 78 -22.82 9.71 8.61
CA HIS A 78 -21.39 9.59 8.84
C HIS A 78 -21.09 9.28 10.33
N ILE A 79 -21.35 8.06 10.79
CA ILE A 79 -20.97 7.62 12.14
C ILE A 79 -19.44 7.74 12.25
N HIS A 80 -19.01 8.56 13.22
CA HIS A 80 -17.61 8.85 13.54
C HIS A 80 -16.93 7.60 14.12
N THR A 81 -16.73 6.58 13.28
CA THR A 81 -16.14 5.31 13.71
C THR A 81 -14.63 5.48 13.81
N ASN A 82 -14.04 4.96 14.90
CA ASN A 82 -12.61 5.09 15.15
C ASN A 82 -11.80 4.25 14.14
N ILE A 83 -11.34 4.91 13.06
CA ILE A 83 -10.63 4.31 11.92
C ILE A 83 -9.46 3.42 12.36
N LYS A 84 -8.74 3.82 13.41
CA LYS A 84 -7.59 3.06 13.93
C LYS A 84 -8.02 1.73 14.52
N PHE A 85 -9.14 1.70 15.24
CA PHE A 85 -9.67 0.48 15.84
C PHE A 85 -10.16 -0.51 14.76
N ILE A 86 -10.88 -0.02 13.75
CA ILE A 86 -11.29 -0.84 12.60
C ILE A 86 -10.08 -1.39 11.87
N PHE A 87 -9.09 -0.54 11.58
CA PHE A 87 -7.86 -0.97 10.91
C PHE A 87 -7.11 -2.03 11.71
N GLY A 88 -6.95 -1.83 13.02
CA GLY A 88 -6.29 -2.81 13.89
C GLY A 88 -6.98 -4.17 13.81
N ARG A 89 -8.31 -4.21 13.86
CA ARG A 89 -9.08 -5.45 13.73
C ARG A 89 -8.90 -6.13 12.36
N TYR A 90 -8.82 -5.34 11.28
CA TYR A 90 -8.55 -5.86 9.93
C TYR A 90 -7.15 -6.44 9.80
N VAL A 91 -6.14 -5.74 10.30
CA VAL A 91 -4.75 -6.24 10.31
C VAL A 91 -4.67 -7.53 11.11
N ILE A 92 -5.21 -7.56 12.33
CA ILE A 92 -5.24 -8.77 13.16
C ILE A 92 -5.88 -9.92 12.39
N TYR A 93 -7.05 -9.71 11.79
CA TYR A 93 -7.71 -10.73 10.96
C TYR A 93 -6.81 -11.21 9.81
N CYS A 94 -6.19 -10.30 9.06
CA CYS A 94 -5.39 -10.64 7.88
C CYS A 94 -4.09 -11.39 8.19
N TYR A 95 -3.56 -11.29 9.41
CA TYR A 95 -2.33 -12.00 9.81
C TYR A 95 -2.62 -13.23 10.69
N ILE A 96 -3.70 -13.25 11.47
CA ILE A 96 -4.08 -14.43 12.27
C ILE A 96 -4.71 -15.53 11.41
N THR A 97 -5.57 -15.18 10.44
CA THR A 97 -6.22 -16.17 9.56
C THR A 97 -5.20 -17.04 8.79
N PRO A 98 -4.13 -16.50 8.19
CA PRO A 98 -3.08 -17.31 7.57
C PRO A 98 -2.41 -18.30 8.53
N ILE A 99 -2.15 -17.91 9.79
CA ILE A 99 -1.55 -18.80 10.80
C ILE A 99 -2.47 -20.00 11.02
N PHE A 100 -3.76 -19.75 11.22
CA PHE A 100 -4.74 -20.80 11.43
C PHE A 100 -4.78 -21.79 10.25
N ILE A 101 -4.85 -21.29 9.02
CA ILE A 101 -4.89 -22.13 7.80
C ILE A 101 -3.62 -23.00 7.70
N ILE A 102 -2.45 -22.42 7.94
CA ILE A 102 -1.18 -23.16 7.87
C ILE A 102 -1.07 -24.20 8.97
N THR A 103 -1.42 -23.85 10.21
CA THR A 103 -1.40 -24.79 11.33
C THR A 103 -2.34 -25.96 11.08
N THR A 104 -3.56 -25.71 10.61
CA THR A 104 -4.50 -26.77 10.23
C THR A 104 -3.95 -27.65 9.11
N ASN A 105 -3.33 -27.06 8.09
CA ASN A 105 -2.69 -27.80 7.01
C ASN A 105 -1.59 -28.72 7.56
N ILE A 106 -0.62 -28.18 8.33
CA ILE A 106 0.48 -28.97 8.90
C ILE A 106 -0.04 -30.12 9.76
N ILE A 107 -1.02 -29.88 10.64
CA ILE A 107 -1.60 -30.91 11.51
C ILE A 107 -2.25 -32.02 10.68
N LEU A 108 -3.06 -31.65 9.68
CA LEU A 108 -3.77 -32.59 8.84
C LEU A 108 -2.79 -33.44 8.02
N THR A 109 -1.76 -32.81 7.45
CA THR A 109 -0.73 -33.48 6.65
C THR A 109 0.10 -34.43 7.49
N TYR A 110 0.46 -34.01 8.71
CA TYR A 110 1.18 -34.85 9.64
C TYR A 110 0.36 -36.08 10.03
N TYR A 111 -0.94 -35.91 10.30
CA TYR A 111 -1.83 -37.03 10.67
C TYR A 111 -2.03 -38.03 9.53
N ILE A 112 -2.22 -37.56 8.29
CA ILE A 112 -2.51 -38.43 7.14
C ILE A 112 -1.25 -39.08 6.57
N GLN A 113 -0.16 -38.32 6.49
CA GLN A 113 1.02 -38.68 5.69
C GLN A 113 2.31 -38.80 6.52
N ASN A 114 2.27 -38.59 7.85
CA ASN A 114 3.45 -38.57 8.74
C ASN A 114 4.58 -37.66 8.27
N LYS A 115 4.24 -36.56 7.59
CA LYS A 115 5.19 -35.55 7.10
C LYS A 115 4.62 -34.14 7.29
N ILE A 116 5.49 -33.14 7.28
CA ILE A 116 5.10 -31.72 7.46
C ILE A 116 4.33 -31.18 6.25
N GLY A 117 4.63 -31.68 5.04
CA GLY A 117 4.00 -31.23 3.79
C GLY A 117 4.71 -30.07 3.07
N TYR A 118 5.90 -29.68 3.54
CA TYR A 118 6.68 -28.55 3.02
C TYR A 118 8.17 -28.90 2.90
N GLY A 119 8.80 -28.50 1.78
CA GLY A 119 10.26 -28.44 1.68
C GLY A 119 10.96 -29.75 1.32
N THR A 120 10.25 -30.75 0.79
CA THR A 120 10.86 -32.00 0.29
C THR A 120 11.45 -31.80 -1.11
N THR A 121 10.64 -31.64 -2.15
CA THR A 121 11.10 -31.45 -3.54
C THR A 121 11.15 -29.97 -3.96
N LEU A 122 10.40 -29.12 -3.28
CA LEU A 122 10.29 -27.69 -3.53
C LEU A 122 10.03 -26.95 -2.21
N CYS A 123 10.54 -25.73 -2.09
CA CYS A 123 10.41 -24.92 -0.88
C CYS A 123 9.02 -24.26 -0.80
N PHE A 124 7.97 -25.07 -0.88
CA PHE A 124 6.56 -24.69 -0.84
C PHE A 124 5.67 -25.91 -0.55
N VAL A 125 4.33 -25.73 -0.58
CA VAL A 125 3.34 -26.81 -0.43
C VAL A 125 3.40 -27.74 -1.64
N GLU A 126 3.70 -29.02 -1.40
CA GLU A 126 3.90 -30.01 -2.46
C GLU A 126 2.66 -30.84 -2.80
N ASP A 127 1.87 -31.16 -1.79
CA ASP A 127 0.69 -31.99 -1.98
C ASP A 127 -0.36 -31.22 -2.77
N PHE A 128 -0.81 -31.81 -3.89
CA PHE A 128 -1.73 -31.16 -4.82
C PHE A 128 -3.04 -30.74 -4.14
N VAL A 129 -3.61 -31.59 -3.28
CA VAL A 129 -4.88 -31.32 -2.61
C VAL A 129 -4.70 -30.18 -1.59
N GLN A 130 -3.62 -30.20 -0.82
CA GLN A 130 -3.31 -29.13 0.12
C GLN A 130 -3.03 -27.81 -0.60
N ASN A 131 -2.23 -27.84 -1.66
CA ASN A 131 -1.95 -26.66 -2.48
C ASN A 131 -3.24 -26.09 -3.08
N LEU A 132 -4.11 -26.94 -3.63
CA LEU A 132 -5.40 -26.52 -4.15
C LEU A 132 -6.27 -25.86 -3.06
N ALA A 133 -6.35 -26.48 -1.88
CA ALA A 133 -7.21 -26.03 -0.78
C ALA A 133 -6.68 -24.78 -0.08
N THR A 134 -5.37 -24.67 0.17
CA THR A 134 -4.80 -23.60 1.00
C THR A 134 -4.13 -22.49 0.22
N PHE A 135 -3.86 -22.68 -1.07
CA PHE A 135 -3.26 -21.65 -1.91
C PHE A 135 -4.19 -21.22 -3.06
N ILE A 136 -4.56 -22.16 -3.93
CA ILE A 136 -5.34 -21.84 -5.15
C ILE A 136 -6.78 -21.40 -4.81
N ALA A 137 -7.46 -22.07 -3.89
CA ALA A 137 -8.83 -21.71 -3.52
C ALA A 137 -8.93 -20.29 -2.88
N PRO A 138 -8.08 -19.91 -1.91
CA PRO A 138 -8.03 -18.53 -1.41
C PRO A 138 -7.74 -17.48 -2.50
N LEU A 139 -6.87 -17.81 -3.45
CA LEU A 139 -6.57 -16.95 -4.60
C LEU A 139 -7.78 -16.78 -5.52
N LEU A 140 -8.48 -17.87 -5.84
CA LEU A 140 -9.70 -17.85 -6.64
C LEU A 140 -10.79 -16.99 -5.99
N ILE A 141 -11.03 -17.17 -4.68
CA ILE A 141 -12.00 -16.37 -3.93
C ILE A 141 -11.64 -14.89 -4.01
N THR A 142 -10.36 -14.55 -3.79
CA THR A 142 -9.87 -13.17 -3.87
C THR A 142 -10.06 -12.59 -5.27
N CYS A 143 -9.78 -13.38 -6.31
CA CYS A 143 -9.96 -13.00 -7.71
C CYS A 143 -11.44 -12.70 -8.02
N VAL A 144 -12.36 -13.59 -7.64
CA VAL A 144 -13.80 -13.42 -7.84
C VAL A 144 -14.30 -12.14 -7.17
N VAL A 145 -13.91 -11.92 -5.91
CA VAL A 145 -14.30 -10.73 -5.14
C VAL A 145 -13.77 -9.46 -5.80
N ASN A 146 -12.54 -9.47 -6.31
CA ASN A 146 -11.98 -8.34 -7.04
C ASN A 146 -12.73 -8.05 -8.35
N ILE A 147 -13.12 -9.08 -9.10
CA ILE A 147 -13.91 -8.93 -10.34
C ILE A 147 -15.30 -8.35 -10.05
N VAL A 148 -16.01 -8.89 -9.05
CA VAL A 148 -17.31 -8.37 -8.63
C VAL A 148 -17.18 -6.90 -8.22
N MET A 149 -16.16 -6.59 -7.44
CA MET A 149 -15.93 -5.23 -6.96
C MET A 149 -15.58 -4.26 -8.09
N PHE A 150 -14.79 -4.71 -9.08
CA PHE A 150 -14.51 -3.97 -10.29
C PHE A 150 -15.80 -3.61 -11.03
N THR A 151 -16.67 -4.60 -11.26
CA THR A 151 -17.96 -4.41 -11.97
C THR A 151 -18.87 -3.43 -11.23
N ILE A 152 -19.02 -3.58 -9.91
CA ILE A 152 -19.82 -2.66 -9.07
C ILE A 152 -19.24 -1.25 -9.15
N THR A 153 -17.92 -1.10 -9.12
CA THR A 153 -17.30 0.23 -9.12
C THR A 153 -17.43 0.92 -10.49
N VAL A 154 -17.19 0.21 -11.59
CA VAL A 154 -17.32 0.76 -12.95
C VAL A 154 -18.75 1.19 -13.25
N THR A 155 -19.73 0.34 -12.92
CA THR A 155 -21.15 0.67 -13.10
C THR A 155 -21.54 1.91 -12.28
N ASN A 156 -21.10 1.99 -11.02
CA ASN A 156 -21.37 3.17 -10.18
C ASN A 156 -20.63 4.44 -10.65
N ILE A 157 -19.39 4.36 -11.15
CA ILE A 157 -18.69 5.53 -11.69
C ILE A 157 -19.45 6.09 -12.90
N ASN A 158 -19.95 5.22 -13.78
CA ASN A 158 -20.75 5.63 -14.92
C ASN A 158 -22.09 6.25 -14.48
N SER A 159 -22.76 5.70 -13.47
CA SER A 159 -24.00 6.27 -12.92
C SER A 159 -23.80 7.57 -12.14
N VAL A 160 -22.65 7.75 -11.47
CA VAL A 160 -22.30 8.93 -10.66
C VAL A 160 -21.73 10.07 -11.51
N LYS A 161 -21.61 9.92 -12.83
CA LYS A 161 -21.45 11.08 -13.75
C LYS A 161 -22.56 12.12 -13.54
N HIS A 162 -23.72 11.70 -13.03
CA HIS A 162 -24.90 12.55 -12.83
C HIS A 162 -25.05 13.17 -11.42
N ILE A 163 -24.20 12.81 -10.44
CA ILE A 163 -24.32 13.27 -9.04
C ILE A 163 -23.02 13.98 -8.61
N GLU A 164 -23.16 15.19 -8.06
CA GLU A 164 -22.10 16.08 -7.56
C GLU A 164 -21.37 15.53 -6.31
N LYS A 165 -20.75 14.34 -6.39
CA LYS A 165 -19.73 13.97 -5.40
C LYS A 165 -18.48 14.82 -5.63
N SER A 166 -17.87 15.29 -4.55
CA SER A 166 -16.59 16.01 -4.57
C SER A 166 -15.58 15.31 -5.48
N LYS A 167 -14.94 16.07 -6.39
CA LYS A 167 -13.94 15.58 -7.35
C LYS A 167 -12.85 14.73 -6.68
N LYS A 168 -12.54 15.02 -5.42
CA LYS A 168 -11.53 14.33 -4.61
C LYS A 168 -11.89 12.87 -4.33
N ASP A 169 -13.11 12.59 -3.90
CA ASP A 169 -13.57 11.23 -3.61
C ASP A 169 -13.65 10.38 -4.88
N LYS A 170 -14.10 10.96 -6.00
CA LYS A 170 -14.11 10.27 -7.30
C LYS A 170 -12.70 9.87 -7.73
N SER A 171 -11.71 10.75 -7.55
CA SER A 171 -10.32 10.49 -7.95
C SER A 171 -9.65 9.38 -7.14
N GLU A 172 -9.91 9.30 -5.82
CA GLU A 172 -9.34 8.25 -4.97
C GLU A 172 -9.91 6.88 -5.36
N LEU A 173 -11.22 6.82 -5.61
CA LEU A 173 -11.87 5.58 -6.01
C LEU A 173 -11.37 5.05 -7.36
N VAL A 174 -11.11 5.93 -8.33
CA VAL A 174 -10.53 5.54 -9.63
C VAL A 174 -9.13 4.94 -9.48
N ILE A 175 -8.33 5.45 -8.55
CA ILE A 175 -6.98 4.92 -8.29
C ILE A 175 -7.08 3.52 -7.69
N PHE A 176 -7.94 3.33 -6.69
CA PHE A 176 -8.19 2.02 -6.11
C PHE A 176 -8.73 1.04 -7.14
N LEU A 177 -9.64 1.47 -8.02
CA LEU A 177 -10.17 0.66 -9.10
C LEU A 177 -9.05 0.14 -10.01
N LYS A 178 -8.15 1.03 -10.45
CA LYS A 178 -7.00 0.64 -11.28
C LYS A 178 -6.13 -0.39 -10.56
N LEU A 179 -5.89 -0.21 -9.26
CA LEU A 179 -5.12 -1.14 -8.45
C LEU A 179 -5.77 -2.53 -8.36
N PHE A 180 -7.07 -2.61 -8.07
CA PHE A 180 -7.78 -3.90 -8.00
C PHE A 180 -7.89 -4.61 -9.36
N SER A 181 -8.04 -3.85 -10.44
CA SER A 181 -8.10 -4.41 -11.80
C SER A 181 -6.77 -5.06 -12.17
N LEU A 182 -5.67 -4.34 -11.90
CA LEU A 182 -4.33 -4.82 -12.19
C LEU A 182 -3.98 -6.04 -11.34
N THR A 183 -4.32 -6.06 -10.05
CA THR A 183 -4.09 -7.23 -9.20
C THR A 183 -4.93 -8.44 -9.61
N GLY A 184 -6.20 -8.24 -10.01
CA GLY A 184 -7.06 -9.30 -10.53
C GLY A 184 -6.46 -10.04 -11.73
N ILE A 185 -5.88 -9.31 -12.68
CA ILE A 185 -5.21 -9.90 -13.85
C ILE A 185 -4.03 -10.76 -13.40
N VAL A 186 -3.19 -10.27 -12.48
CA VAL A 186 -2.03 -11.04 -12.01
C VAL A 186 -2.45 -12.34 -11.34
N TRP A 187 -3.55 -12.35 -10.57
CA TRP A 187 -4.05 -13.58 -9.95
C TRP A 187 -4.49 -14.64 -10.96
N ILE A 188 -5.07 -14.23 -12.08
CA ILE A 188 -5.41 -15.18 -13.16
C ILE A 188 -4.14 -15.85 -13.68
N PHE A 189 -3.09 -15.09 -13.96
CA PHE A 189 -1.79 -15.66 -14.39
C PHE A 189 -1.20 -16.58 -13.32
N GLN A 190 -1.30 -16.21 -12.04
CA GLN A 190 -0.79 -17.04 -10.95
C GLN A 190 -1.55 -18.36 -10.78
N ILE A 191 -2.87 -18.35 -10.96
CA ILE A 191 -3.69 -19.56 -10.90
C ILE A 191 -3.35 -20.49 -12.07
N VAL A 192 -3.23 -19.93 -13.28
CA VAL A 192 -2.82 -20.70 -14.48
C VAL A 192 -1.45 -21.33 -14.26
N ASP A 193 -0.50 -20.58 -13.72
CA ASP A 193 0.82 -21.07 -13.35
C ASP A 193 0.75 -22.22 -12.35
N GLY A 194 0.00 -22.06 -11.26
CA GLY A 194 -0.14 -23.07 -10.21
C GLY A 194 -0.84 -24.37 -10.66
N VAL A 195 -1.63 -24.33 -11.74
CA VAL A 195 -2.32 -25.51 -12.30
C VAL A 195 -1.50 -26.16 -13.41
N LEU A 196 -0.94 -25.37 -14.34
CA LEU A 196 -0.30 -25.89 -15.54
C LEU A 196 1.21 -26.12 -15.38
N ASN A 197 1.88 -25.50 -14.39
CA ASN A 197 3.34 -25.60 -14.17
C ASN A 197 4.18 -25.39 -15.45
N ILE A 198 3.71 -24.57 -16.39
CA ILE A 198 4.39 -24.27 -17.65
C ILE A 198 5.35 -23.09 -17.44
N SER A 199 6.63 -23.29 -17.74
CA SER A 199 7.72 -22.31 -17.50
C SER A 199 7.47 -20.91 -18.06
N ALA A 200 6.84 -20.80 -19.24
CA ALA A 200 6.50 -19.51 -19.85
C ALA A 200 5.48 -18.71 -19.01
N PHE A 201 4.46 -19.38 -18.48
CA PHE A 201 3.46 -18.74 -17.61
C PHE A 201 4.06 -18.40 -16.24
N SER A 202 4.94 -19.25 -15.70
CA SER A 202 5.67 -18.97 -14.46
C SER A 202 6.51 -17.71 -14.55
N PHE A 203 7.19 -17.51 -15.69
CA PHE A 203 7.98 -16.31 -15.94
C PHE A 203 7.10 -15.06 -16.00
N VAL A 204 6.01 -15.10 -16.77
CA VAL A 204 5.08 -13.96 -16.88
C VAL A 204 4.39 -13.67 -15.55
N ALA A 205 3.91 -14.68 -14.83
CA ALA A 205 3.27 -14.53 -13.53
C ALA A 205 4.24 -13.92 -12.52
N THR A 206 5.48 -14.43 -12.44
CA THR A 206 6.52 -13.88 -11.56
C THR A 206 6.87 -12.43 -11.91
N LEU A 207 6.99 -12.10 -13.20
CA LEU A 207 7.27 -10.74 -13.66
C LEU A 207 6.12 -9.77 -13.30
N LEU A 208 4.88 -10.20 -13.53
CA LEU A 208 3.70 -9.41 -13.16
C LEU A 208 3.62 -9.21 -11.65
N THR A 209 3.79 -10.27 -10.86
CA THR A 209 3.73 -10.23 -9.40
C THR A 209 4.88 -9.39 -8.80
N SER A 210 6.08 -9.41 -9.39
CA SER A 210 7.19 -8.55 -8.95
C SER A 210 6.98 -7.08 -9.31
N SER A 211 6.34 -6.79 -10.44
CA SER A 211 5.98 -5.43 -10.85
C SER A 211 4.85 -4.79 -10.03
N GLN A 212 4.05 -5.59 -9.30
CA GLN A 212 2.91 -5.11 -8.52
C GLN A 212 3.29 -4.02 -7.52
N GLY A 213 4.46 -4.12 -6.86
CA GLY A 213 4.94 -3.10 -5.94
C GLY A 213 5.13 -1.74 -6.62
N THR A 214 5.68 -1.75 -7.83
CA THR A 214 5.87 -0.55 -8.67
C THR A 214 4.53 0.01 -9.14
N ILE A 215 3.59 -0.85 -9.54
CA ILE A 215 2.23 -0.46 -9.93
C ILE A 215 1.51 0.24 -8.77
N ILE A 216 1.61 -0.33 -7.56
CA ILE A 216 1.06 0.28 -6.35
C ILE A 216 1.70 1.64 -6.13
N PHE A 217 3.03 1.70 -6.09
CA PHE A 217 3.76 2.94 -5.88
C PHE A 217 3.37 4.03 -6.89
N LEU A 218 3.36 3.71 -8.19
CA LEU A 218 3.04 4.66 -9.25
C LEU A 218 1.58 5.12 -9.16
N SER A 219 0.65 4.23 -8.87
CA SER A 219 -0.77 4.58 -8.70
C SER A 219 -0.98 5.57 -7.54
N PHE A 220 -0.24 5.41 -6.44
CA PHE A 220 -0.26 6.38 -5.35
C PHE A 220 0.50 7.66 -5.70
N ALA A 221 1.68 7.57 -6.30
CA ALA A 221 2.50 8.74 -6.66
C ALA A 221 1.79 9.65 -7.68
N SER A 222 1.12 9.06 -8.67
CA SER A 222 0.31 9.75 -9.68
C SER A 222 -1.05 10.21 -9.15
N SER A 223 -1.40 9.90 -7.90
CA SER A 223 -2.63 10.38 -7.29
C SER A 223 -2.63 11.92 -7.26
N SER A 224 -3.68 12.52 -7.81
CA SER A 224 -3.90 13.97 -7.79
C SER A 224 -3.83 14.53 -6.37
N ARG A 225 -4.10 13.73 -5.32
CA ARG A 225 -3.96 14.13 -3.93
C ARG A 225 -2.51 14.39 -3.53
N ILE A 226 -1.59 13.51 -3.89
CA ILE A 226 -0.16 13.64 -3.57
C ILE A 226 0.45 14.74 -4.43
N LEU A 227 0.10 14.81 -5.71
CA LEU A 227 0.54 15.89 -6.60
C LEU A 227 0.05 17.26 -6.13
N ASN A 228 -1.21 17.39 -5.74
CA ASN A 228 -1.76 18.66 -5.22
C ASN A 228 -1.18 19.01 -3.84
N TYR A 229 -0.93 18.02 -2.98
CA TYR A 229 -0.24 18.24 -1.71
C TYR A 229 1.21 18.71 -1.91
N LEU A 230 1.94 18.09 -2.85
CA LEU A 230 3.31 18.48 -3.19
C LEU A 230 3.36 19.86 -3.87
N ARG A 231 2.41 20.16 -4.77
CA ARG A 231 2.25 21.51 -5.34
C ARG A 231 1.96 22.55 -4.27
N SER A 232 0.97 22.31 -3.40
CA SER A 232 0.63 23.23 -2.31
C SER A 232 1.80 23.44 -1.34
N LYS A 233 2.58 22.39 -1.04
CA LYS A 233 3.79 22.51 -0.22
C LYS A 233 4.89 23.31 -0.93
N ARG A 234 5.05 23.14 -2.25
CA ARG A 234 6.00 23.90 -3.08
C ARG A 234 5.59 25.38 -3.19
N GLU A 235 4.30 25.66 -3.40
CA GLU A 235 3.73 27.01 -3.43
C GLU A 235 3.84 27.70 -2.05
N ASN A 236 3.56 26.99 -0.96
CA ASN A 236 3.71 27.53 0.40
C ASN A 236 5.18 27.76 0.77
N LYS A 237 6.12 26.96 0.24
CA LYS A 237 7.55 27.20 0.40
C LYS A 237 8.00 28.44 -0.39
N GLY A 238 7.54 28.59 -1.64
CA GLY A 238 7.80 29.78 -2.45
C GLY A 238 7.20 31.06 -1.86
N LYS A 239 5.98 31.01 -1.32
CA LYS A 239 5.36 32.15 -0.61
C LYS A 239 6.11 32.52 0.67
N LYS A 240 6.65 31.55 1.41
CA LYS A 240 7.49 31.81 2.59
C LYS A 240 8.82 32.45 2.20
N GLU A 241 9.49 31.98 1.17
CA GLU A 241 10.73 32.59 0.66
C GLU A 241 10.50 34.03 0.16
N ILE A 242 9.44 34.28 -0.59
CA ILE A 242 9.07 35.64 -1.05
C ILE A 242 8.74 36.58 0.12
N ASN A 243 8.04 36.10 1.16
CA ASN A 243 7.73 36.90 2.34
C ASN A 243 8.98 37.19 3.19
N TYR A 244 9.91 36.24 3.30
CA TYR A 244 11.21 36.46 3.96
C TYR A 244 12.04 37.52 3.21
N SER A 245 12.14 37.43 1.87
CA SER A 245 12.86 38.44 1.07
C SER A 245 12.25 39.84 1.19
N LYS A 246 10.91 39.95 1.17
CA LYS A 246 10.22 41.25 1.37
C LYS A 246 10.47 41.86 2.76
N GLN A 247 10.64 41.04 3.80
CA GLN A 247 10.96 41.50 5.15
C GLN A 247 12.41 42.02 5.24
N THR A 248 13.34 41.40 4.53
CA THR A 248 14.75 41.83 4.46
C THR A 248 14.92 43.12 3.66
N THR A 249 14.19 43.30 2.54
CA THR A 249 14.24 44.54 1.74
C THR A 249 13.62 45.73 2.49
N ARG A 250 12.57 45.51 3.30
CA ARG A 250 11.92 46.57 4.09
C ARG A 250 12.75 47.07 5.28
N LYS A 251 13.74 46.29 5.74
CA LYS A 251 14.74 46.71 6.74
C LYS A 251 15.97 47.41 6.15
N GLY A 252 16.14 47.37 4.82
CA GLY A 252 17.28 48.00 4.12
C GLY A 252 17.00 49.39 3.54
N SER A 253 15.75 49.87 3.57
CA SER A 253 15.37 51.19 3.03
C SER A 253 15.27 52.25 4.11
N GLY A 254 16.37 52.47 4.84
CA GLY A 254 16.47 53.43 5.93
C GLY A 254 17.85 54.09 6.03
N THR A 255 18.45 54.45 4.90
CA THR A 255 19.62 55.33 4.84
C THR A 255 19.45 56.31 3.68
N SER A 256 18.98 57.52 3.99
CA SER A 256 19.09 58.68 3.10
C SER A 256 20.57 59.08 2.97
N PRO A 257 21.05 59.44 1.77
CA PRO A 257 22.30 60.18 1.61
C PRO A 257 22.03 61.70 1.70
N LEU A 258 23.08 62.43 2.10
CA LEU A 258 23.25 63.88 2.13
C LEU A 258 22.79 64.60 3.41
N ASP A 259 23.75 64.85 4.30
CA ASP A 259 24.03 66.23 4.72
C ASP A 259 25.53 66.41 4.98
N LEU A 260 26.14 67.26 4.17
CA LEU A 260 27.47 67.80 4.35
C LEU A 260 27.27 69.30 4.50
N THR A 261 27.53 69.88 5.69
CA THR A 261 28.06 71.25 5.89
C THR A 261 28.14 71.58 7.40
N LYS A 262 29.38 71.74 7.90
CA LYS A 262 29.88 72.66 8.97
C LYS A 262 29.21 72.57 10.37
N SER A 263 29.86 72.79 11.50
CA SER A 263 31.20 73.26 11.88
C SER A 263 31.29 73.14 13.42
N THR A 264 32.41 72.58 13.88
CA THR A 264 33.29 73.09 14.96
C THR A 264 32.77 73.33 16.39
N GLN A 265 33.62 72.90 17.32
CA GLN A 265 33.80 73.21 18.75
C GLN A 265 33.17 72.19 19.72
N ALA A 266 33.91 71.27 20.36
CA ALA A 266 35.16 71.30 21.16
C ALA A 266 34.87 71.29 22.67
N GLN A 267 35.74 70.56 23.38
CA GLN A 267 35.88 70.41 24.84
C GLN A 267 34.84 69.52 25.54
N GLY A 268 35.20 68.55 26.37
CA GLY A 268 36.48 68.15 26.94
C GLY A 268 36.24 67.29 28.19
N SER A 269 37.28 66.55 28.60
CA SER A 269 37.42 65.77 29.85
C SER A 269 36.59 64.49 29.96
N SER A 270 37.23 63.31 29.88
CA SER A 270 38.05 62.65 30.93
C SER A 270 37.23 62.30 32.17
N ILE A 271 37.16 61.00 32.49
CA ILE A 271 37.60 60.40 33.75
C ILE A 271 37.54 58.86 33.62
N THR A 272 38.71 58.26 33.81
CA THR A 272 39.02 56.85 34.10
C THR A 272 38.54 56.49 35.50
N ILE A 273 38.00 55.28 35.71
CA ILE A 273 38.63 54.22 36.53
C ILE A 273 38.24 52.88 35.89
#